data_AF-A0A7Y3JEA7-F1
#
_entry.id   AF-A0A7Y3JEA7-F1
#
_cell.length_a   1.000
_cell.length_b   1.000
_cell.length_c   1.000
_cell.angle_alpha   90.00
_cell.angle_beta   90.00
_cell.angle_gamma   90.00
#
_symmetry.space_group_name_H-M   'P 1'
#
loop_
_entity.id
_entity.type
_entity.pdbx_description
1 polymer ?
#
loop_
_entity_poly.entity_id
_entity_poly.type
_entity_poly.pdbx_seq_one_letter_code
_entity_poly.pdbx_strand_id
1 'polypeptide(L)' 'MKCPIERATPPPPLATSADVRRELATLYREARNQRLDVGDASKLAHILNTIAQVLRVDDLEQRTAALERALRLQTDKAKP' A
#
# COMPACT_ATOMS: atom_id res chain seq x y z
N MET A 1 -7.12 -12.39 -27.64
CA MET A 1 -5.65 -12.54 -27.57
C MET A 1 -5.27 -12.91 -26.15
N LYS A 2 -4.50 -14.00 -25.97
CA LYS A 2 -4.03 -14.47 -24.67
C LYS A 2 -2.93 -13.53 -24.16
N CYS A 3 -3.06 -13.05 -22.92
CA CYS A 3 -1.96 -12.42 -22.20
C CYS A 3 -1.01 -13.51 -21.68
N PRO A 4 0.28 -13.50 -22.00
CA PRO A 4 1.28 -14.17 -21.19
C PRO A 4 1.98 -13.08 -20.37
N ILE A 5 1.40 -12.70 -19.23
CA ILE A 5 2.20 -12.05 -18.18
C ILE A 5 2.98 -13.16 -17.47
N GLU A 6 3.93 -13.75 -18.19
CA GLU A 6 4.91 -14.67 -17.64
C GLU A 6 5.99 -13.81 -16.97
N ARG A 7 5.66 -13.28 -15.78
CA ARG A 7 6.68 -12.67 -14.91
C ARG A 7 7.47 -13.81 -14.28
N ALA A 8 8.72 -13.98 -14.71
CA ALA A 8 9.68 -14.97 -14.18
C ALA A 8 10.09 -14.73 -12.71
N THR A 9 9.51 -13.73 -12.05
CA THR A 9 9.73 -13.44 -10.62
C THR A 9 8.41 -12.97 -10.02
N PRO A 10 7.99 -13.51 -8.85
CA PRO A 10 6.75 -13.06 -8.21
C PRO A 10 6.83 -11.55 -7.96
N PRO A 11 5.72 -10.81 -8.17
CA PRO A 11 5.70 -9.40 -7.84
C PRO A 11 6.06 -9.23 -6.36
N PRO A 12 6.86 -8.22 -6.00
CA PRO A 12 7.21 -7.96 -4.62
C PRO A 12 5.93 -7.80 -3.78
N PRO A 13 5.94 -8.25 -2.52
CA PRO A 13 4.75 -8.19 -1.68
C PRO A 13 4.30 -6.74 -1.48
N LEU A 14 2.99 -6.52 -1.51
CA LEU A 14 2.37 -5.22 -1.23
C LEU A 14 2.21 -5.00 0.29
N ALA A 15 3.29 -5.18 1.04
CA ALA A 15 3.28 -5.14 2.50
C ALA A 15 3.30 -3.72 3.05
N THR A 16 3.86 -2.76 2.31
CA THR A 16 3.97 -1.37 2.74
C THR A 16 3.41 -0.41 1.70
N SER A 17 3.03 0.81 2.12
CA SER A 17 2.67 1.87 1.17
C SER A 17 3.80 2.20 0.18
N ALA A 18 5.07 1.91 0.54
CA ALA A 18 6.20 2.10 -0.37
C ALA A 18 6.22 1.06 -1.50
N ASP A 19 5.79 -0.17 -1.23
CA ASP A 19 5.66 -1.22 -2.23
C ASP A 19 4.53 -0.90 -3.20
N VAL A 20 3.37 -0.48 -2.67
CA VAL A 20 2.25 -0.03 -3.49
C VAL A 20 2.64 1.15 -4.38
N ARG A 21 3.39 2.13 -3.85
CA ARG A 21 3.89 3.27 -4.63
C ARG A 21 4.80 2.83 -5.78
N ARG A 22 5.66 1.82 -5.57
CA ARG A 22 6.52 1.27 -6.63
C ARG A 22 5.70 0.62 -7.74
N GLU A 23 4.69 -0.17 -7.40
CA GLU A 23 3.83 -0.79 -8.40
C GLU A 23 2.99 0.26 -9.16
N LEU A 24 2.47 1.29 -8.49
CA LEU A 24 1.78 2.41 -9.15
C LEU A 24 2.71 3.13 -10.16
N ALA A 25 3.95 3.40 -9.78
CA ALA A 25 4.93 4.01 -10.69
C ALA A 25 5.25 3.10 -11.89
N THR A 26 5.26 1.79 -11.67
CA THR A 26 5.46 0.79 -12.73
C THR A 26 4.28 0.79 -13.69
N LEU A 27 3.04 0.75 -13.19
CA LEU A 27 1.84 0.84 -14.03
C LEU A 27 1.83 2.11 -14.87
N TYR A 28 2.15 3.26 -14.29
CA TYR A 28 2.25 4.52 -15.01
C TYR A 28 3.25 4.43 -16.17
N ARG A 29 4.45 3.89 -15.92
CA ARG A 29 5.48 3.73 -16.95
C ARG A 29 5.04 2.79 -18.08
N GLU A 30 4.43 1.66 -17.75
CA GLU A 30 3.98 0.70 -18.74
C GLU A 30 2.83 1.26 -19.60
N ALA A 31 1.87 1.95 -18.99
CA ALA A 31 0.81 2.64 -19.75
C ALA A 31 1.37 3.79 -20.60
N ARG A 32 2.29 4.60 -20.05
CA ARG A 32 2.89 5.74 -20.77
C ARG A 32 3.71 5.32 -21.99
N ASN A 33 4.31 4.14 -21.92
CA ASN A 33 5.07 3.51 -23.01
C ASN A 33 4.21 2.63 -23.92
N GLN A 34 2.88 2.68 -23.78
CA GLN A 34 1.91 1.92 -24.60
C GLN A 34 2.09 0.39 -24.53
N ARG A 35 2.72 -0.11 -23.46
CA ARG A 35 2.89 -1.55 -23.19
C ARG A 35 1.71 -2.15 -22.43
N LEU A 36 0.91 -1.30 -21.81
CA LEU A 36 -0.32 -1.63 -21.11
C LEU A 36 -1.40 -0.63 -21.53
N ASP A 37 -2.64 -1.10 -21.71
CA ASP A 37 -3.76 -0.21 -21.97
C ASP A 37 -4.01 0.73 -20.78
N VAL A 38 -4.33 1.99 -21.05
CA VAL A 38 -4.55 3.00 -20.01
C VAL A 38 -5.78 2.68 -19.15
N GLY A 39 -6.82 2.10 -19.75
CA GLY A 39 -8.01 1.65 -19.03
C GLY A 39 -7.69 0.51 -18.07
N ASP A 40 -6.94 -0.49 -18.51
CA ASP A 40 -6.50 -1.59 -17.66
C ASP A 40 -5.53 -1.12 -16.56
N ALA A 41 -4.59 -0.23 -16.89
CA ALA A 41 -3.71 0.41 -15.90
C ALA A 41 -4.51 1.18 -14.83
N SER A 42 -5.58 1.87 -15.23
CA SER A 42 -6.43 2.62 -14.30
C SER A 42 -7.21 1.71 -13.34
N LYS A 43 -7.72 0.57 -13.82
CA LYS A 43 -8.38 -0.44 -12.97
C LYS A 43 -7.41 -1.00 -11.93
N LEU A 44 -6.19 -1.32 -12.35
CA LEU A 44 -5.14 -1.81 -11.44
C LEU A 44 -4.73 -0.73 -10.42
N ALA A 45 -4.59 0.52 -10.86
CA ALA A 45 -4.28 1.63 -9.98
C ALA A 45 -5.37 1.84 -8.91
N HIS A 46 -6.65 1.65 -9.25
CA HIS A 46 -7.73 1.69 -8.28
C HIS A 46 -7.55 0.65 -7.17
N ILE A 47 -7.29 -0.61 -7.54
CA ILE A 47 -7.05 -1.71 -6.59
C ILE A 47 -5.84 -1.38 -5.69
N LEU A 48 -4.73 -0.93 -6.28
CA LEU A 48 -3.53 -0.54 -5.53
C LEU A 48 -3.83 0.60 -4.55
N ASN A 49 -4.63 1.58 -4.93
CA ASN A 49 -5.03 2.67 -4.03
C ASN A 49 -5.87 2.17 -2.85
N THR A 50 -6.78 1.22 -3.06
CA THR A 50 -7.53 0.57 -1.97
C THR A 50 -6.59 -0.14 -1.00
N ILE A 51 -5.60 -0.88 -1.51
CA ILE A 51 -4.59 -1.54 -0.67
C ILE A 51 -3.77 -0.51 0.12
N ALA A 52 -3.31 0.57 -0.52
CA ALA A 52 -2.59 1.64 0.17
C ALA A 52 -3.42 2.30 1.28
N GLN A 53 -4.73 2.44 1.08
CA GLN A 53 -5.63 2.96 2.11
C GLN A 53 -5.69 2.02 3.31
N VAL A 54 -5.91 0.72 3.09
CA VAL A 54 -5.96 -0.28 4.18
C VAL A 54 -4.65 -0.30 4.97
N LEU A 55 -3.51 -0.33 4.28
CA LEU A 55 -2.19 -0.30 4.94
C LEU A 55 -1.98 0.97 5.77
N ARG A 56 -2.45 2.12 5.28
CA ARG A 56 -2.34 3.38 6.00
C ARG A 56 -3.24 3.41 7.23
N VAL A 57 -4.45 2.86 7.12
CA VAL A 57 -5.37 2.75 8.27
C VAL A 57 -4.75 1.88 9.35
N ASP A 58 -4.23 0.71 9.00
CA ASP A 58 -3.56 -0.20 9.94
C ASP A 58 -2.34 0.46 10.62
N ASP A 59 -1.46 1.15 9.88
CA ASP A 59 -0.33 1.90 10.47
C ASP A 59 -0.81 2.95 11.50
N LEU A 60 -1.86 3.69 11.14
CA LEU A 60 -2.42 4.71 12.03
C LEU A 60 -3.08 4.10 13.26
N GLU A 61 -3.80 3.00 13.14
CA GLU A 61 -4.39 2.27 14.26
C GLU A 61 -3.30 1.76 15.22
N GLN A 62 -2.22 1.17 14.70
CA GLN A 62 -1.10 0.68 15.51
C GLN A 62 -0.41 1.81 16.27
N ARG A 63 -0.15 2.94 15.60
CA ARG A 63 0.45 4.13 16.20
C ARG A 63 -0.46 4.76 17.24
N THR A 64 -1.77 4.82 16.98
CA THR A 64 -2.76 5.34 17.92
C THR A 64 -2.81 4.46 19.17
N ALA A 65 -2.88 3.14 19.01
CA ALA A 65 -2.85 2.21 20.13
C ALA A 65 -1.55 2.32 20.96
N ALA A 66 -0.40 2.57 20.32
CA ALA A 66 0.86 2.82 21.02
C ALA A 66 0.82 4.11 21.85
N LEU A 67 0.26 5.20 21.30
CA LEU A 67 0.08 6.46 22.01
C LEU A 67 -0.88 6.32 23.19
N GLU A 68 -2.01 5.62 23.01
CA GLU A 68 -2.96 5.36 24.09
C GLU A 68 -2.32 4.57 25.24
N ARG A 69 -1.50 3.54 24.93
CA ARG A 69 -0.74 2.81 25.93
C ARG A 69 0.26 3.70 26.65
N ALA A 70 1.01 4.52 25.91
CA ALA A 70 1.98 5.44 26.49
C ALA A 70 1.33 6.49 27.40
N LEU A 71 0.13 6.97 27.04
CA LEU A 71 -0.64 7.91 27.84
C LEU A 71 -1.12 7.26 29.14
N ARG A 72 -1.66 6.04 29.09
CA ARG A 72 -2.08 5.28 30.30
C ARG A 72 -0.92 5.10 31.29
N LEU A 73 0.26 4.73 30.81
CA LEU A 73 1.44 4.59 31.66
C LEU A 73 1.88 5.90 32.30
N GLN A 74 1.71 7.03 31.62
CA GLN A 74 2.00 8.35 32.18
C GLN A 74 0.99 8.75 33.25
N THR A 75 -0.30 8.51 33.01
CA THR A 75 -1.36 8.81 33.99
C THR A 75 -1.23 7.95 35.24
N ASP A 76 -0.84 6.67 35.10
CA ASP A 76 -0.65 5.77 36.23
C ASP A 76 0.54 6.19 37.10
N LYS A 77 1.61 6.70 36.49
CA LYS A 77 2.76 7.28 37.21
C LYS A 77 2.45 8.59 37.93
N ALA A 78 1.42 9.31 37.49
CA ALA A 78 1.02 10.60 38.07
C ALA A 78 0.03 10.45 39.24
N LYS A 79 -0.44 9.23 39.53
CA LYS A 79 -1.31 8.94 40.68
C LYS A 79 -0.45 8.85 41.97
N PRO A 80 -0.78 9.59 43.04
CA PRO A 80 -0.02 9.60 44.29
C PRO A 80 -0.14 8.29 45.07
#